data_AF-A0A821Z791-F1
#
_entry.id   AF-A0A821Z791-F1
#
_cell.length_a   1.000
_cell.length_b   1.000
_cell.length_c   1.000
_cell.angle_alpha   90.00
_cell.angle_beta   90.00
_cell.angle_gamma   90.00
#
_symmetry.space_group_name_H-M   'P 1'
#
loop_
_entity.id
_entity.type
_entity.pdbx_description
1 polymer ?
#
loop_
_entity_poly.entity_id
_entity_poly.type
_entity_poly.pdbx_seq_one_letter_code
_entity_poly.pdbx_strand_id
1 'polypeptide(L)' 'MGAQGAVKIIFRGGHGNDAQKREAEYVDKFANPFPAAVRGFVDDIIEPNTTRQRICR' A
#
# COMPACT_ATOMS: atom_id res chain seq x y z
N MET A 1 -4.56 -3.70 -7.39
CA MET A 1 -4.92 -2.49 -8.14
C MET A 1 -3.89 -1.41 -7.82
N GLY A 2 -3.40 -0.64 -8.79
CA GLY A 2 -2.42 0.44 -8.54
C GLY A 2 -3.07 1.71 -7.97
N ALA A 3 -2.26 2.59 -7.37
CA ALA A 3 -2.73 3.83 -6.74
C ALA A 3 -3.53 4.73 -7.70
N GLN A 4 -3.09 4.87 -8.96
CA GLN A 4 -3.82 5.62 -9.99
C GLN A 4 -5.23 5.10 -10.23
N GLY A 5 -5.40 3.77 -10.27
CA GLY A 5 -6.71 3.15 -10.47
C GLY A 5 -7.62 3.38 -9.28
N ALA A 6 -7.09 3.22 -8.06
CA ALA A 6 -7.84 3.42 -6.83
C ALA A 6 -8.29 4.88 -6.67
N VAL A 7 -7.40 5.85 -6.87
CA VAL A 7 -7.70 7.28 -6.77
C VAL A 7 -8.75 7.71 -7.80
N LYS A 8 -8.68 7.19 -9.05
CA LYS A 8 -9.69 7.47 -10.09
C LYS A 8 -11.08 6.96 -9.71
N ILE A 9 -11.16 5.84 -8.97
CA ILE A 9 -12.44 5.28 -8.50
C ILE A 9 -12.95 6.06 -7.28
N ILE A 10 -12.09 6.31 -6.30
CA ILE A 10 -12.43 6.99 -5.04
C ILE A 10 -12.88 8.44 -5.29
N PHE A 11 -12.23 9.13 -6.22
CA PHE A 11 -12.53 10.53 -6.56
C PHE A 11 -13.26 10.68 -7.89
N ARG A 12 -14.00 9.65 -8.31
CA ARG A 12 -14.79 9.67 -9.53
C ARG A 12 -15.86 10.77 -9.44
N GLY A 13 -15.77 11.79 -10.30
CA GLY A 13 -16.72 12.91 -10.36
C GLY A 13 -16.32 14.17 -9.57
N GLY A 14 -15.15 14.21 -8.94
CA GLY A 14 -14.62 15.40 -8.28
C GLY A 14 -13.94 16.37 -9.25
N HIS A 15 -14.24 17.66 -9.15
CA HIS A 15 -13.54 18.73 -9.86
C HIS A 15 -12.16 18.99 -9.25
N GLY A 16 -11.10 19.03 -10.07
CA GLY A 16 -9.88 19.78 -9.75
C GLY A 16 -8.58 18.97 -9.70
N ASN A 17 -7.50 19.64 -10.12
CA ASN A 17 -6.13 19.21 -10.41
C ASN A 17 -5.33 18.54 -9.25
N ASP A 18 -5.97 18.01 -8.20
CA ASP A 18 -5.29 17.43 -7.03
C ASP A 18 -5.00 15.92 -7.16
N ALA A 19 -5.25 15.32 -8.33
CA ALA A 19 -5.10 13.88 -8.53
C ALA A 19 -3.69 13.36 -8.20
N GLN A 20 -2.64 14.10 -8.57
CA GLN A 20 -1.25 13.72 -8.26
C GLN A 20 -0.93 13.75 -6.76
N LYS A 21 -1.43 14.75 -6.02
CA LYS A 21 -1.24 14.83 -4.57
C LYS A 21 -1.95 13.68 -3.86
N ARG A 22 -3.18 13.38 -4.29
CA ARG A 22 -3.98 12.29 -3.74
C ARG A 22 -3.41 10.92 -4.11
N GLU A 23 -2.77 10.79 -5.27
CA GLU A 23 -2.03 9.60 -5.65
C GLU A 23 -0.82 9.38 -4.76
N ALA A 24 0.01 10.40 -4.55
CA ALA A 24 1.15 10.32 -3.63
C ALA A 24 0.69 9.94 -2.21
N GLU A 25 -0.34 10.60 -1.70
CA GLU A 25 -0.92 10.29 -0.39
C GLU A 25 -1.47 8.86 -0.30
N TYR A 26 -2.09 8.37 -1.38
CA TYR A 26 -2.59 7.00 -1.45
C TYR A 26 -1.45 5.98 -1.46
N VAL A 27 -0.37 6.26 -2.20
CA VAL A 27 0.84 5.43 -2.20
C VAL A 27 1.44 5.37 -0.80
N ASP A 28 1.65 6.53 -0.18
CA ASP A 28 2.26 6.60 1.15
C ASP A 28 1.46 5.85 2.21
N LYS A 29 0.12 5.94 2.15
CA LYS A 29 -0.77 5.29 3.14
C LYS A 29 -1.02 3.82 2.88
N PHE A 30 -1.17 3.41 1.62
CA PHE A 30 -1.71 2.09 1.28
C PHE A 30 -0.75 1.19 0.48
N ALA A 31 0.27 1.75 -0.18
CA ALA A 31 1.25 0.96 -0.94
C ALA A 31 2.42 0.47 -0.06
N ASN A 32 2.12 0.15 1.19
CA ASN A 32 3.07 -0.38 2.17
C ASN A 32 2.41 -1.56 2.93
N PRO A 33 3.19 -2.45 3.57
CA PRO A 33 2.64 -3.66 4.20
C PRO A 33 1.92 -3.39 5.53
N PHE A 34 2.04 -2.20 6.13
CA PHE A 34 1.55 -1.95 7.49
C PHE A 34 0.01 -2.01 7.63
N PRO A 35 -0.81 -1.45 6.72
CA PRO A 35 -2.27 -1.60 6.77
C PRO A 35 -2.75 -3.05 6.70
N ALA A 36 -1.98 -3.95 6.08
CA ALA A 36 -2.30 -5.37 6.02
C ALA A 36 -1.86 -6.10 7.31
N ALA A 37 -0.70 -5.74 7.85
CA ALA A 37 -0.21 -6.26 9.13
C ALA A 37 -1.14 -5.92 10.31
N VAL A 38 -1.64 -4.67 10.39
CA VAL A 38 -2.59 -4.25 11.45
C VAL A 38 -3.88 -5.08 11.44
N ARG A 39 -4.28 -5.58 10.27
CA ARG A 39 -5.48 -6.41 10.11
C ARG A 39 -5.20 -7.91 10.34
N GLY A 40 -3.95 -8.29 10.62
CA GLY A 40 -3.55 -9.68 10.79
C GLY A 40 -3.52 -10.49 9.50
N PHE A 41 -3.50 -9.84 8.32
CA PHE A 41 -3.36 -10.54 7.03
C PHE A 41 -1.91 -10.88 6.70
N VAL A 42 -0.96 -10.20 7.35
CA VAL A 42 0.47 -10.46 7.26
C VAL A 42 0.96 -10.77 8.66
N ASP A 43 1.57 -11.94 8.85
CA ASP A 43 2.02 -12.40 10.16
C ASP A 43 3.27 -11.65 10.65
N ASP A 44 4.21 -11.32 9.75
CA ASP A 44 5.41 -10.55 10.11
C ASP A 44 6.00 -9.80 8.90
N ILE A 45 6.70 -8.68 9.18
CA ILE A 45 7.45 -7.88 8.22
C ILE A 45 8.94 -8.05 8.54
N ILE A 46 9.69 -8.66 7.61
CA ILE A 46 11.05 -9.14 7.86
C ILE A 46 12.09 -8.41 7.02
N GLU A 47 13.34 -8.39 7.49
CA GLU A 47 14.45 -7.93 6.66
C GLU A 47 14.73 -8.93 5.52
N PRO A 48 14.98 -8.45 4.28
CA PRO A 48 15.18 -9.34 3.14
C PRO A 48 16.29 -10.39 3.33
N ASN A 49 17.37 -10.06 4.04
CA ASN A 49 18.49 -10.96 4.35
C ASN A 49 18.09 -12.15 5.25
N THR A 50 17.06 -11.99 6.10
CA THR A 50 16.59 -13.02 7.05
C THR A 50 15.62 -14.02 6.42
N THR A 51 15.16 -13.76 5.19
CA THR A 51 14.13 -14.56 4.50
C THR A 51 14.46 -16.05 4.49
N ARG A 52 15.69 -16.44 4.12
CA ARG A 52 16.10 -17.86 4.08
C ARG A 52 16.05 -18.52 5.45
N GLN A 53 16.54 -17.84 6.48
CA GLN A 53 16.56 -18.36 7.85
C GLN A 53 15.14 -18.54 8.41
N ARG A 54 14.23 -17.65 8.04
CA ARG A 54 12.81 -17.71 8.44
C ARG A 54 12.07 -18.88 7.79
N ILE A 55 12.35 -19.17 6.53
CA ILE A 55 11.67 -20.24 5.76
C ILE A 55 12.25 -21.63 6.05
N CYS A 56 13.59 -21.76 6.07
CA CYS A 56 14.27 -23.05 6.14
C CYS A 56 14.67 -23.47 7.57
N ARG A 57 13.92 -23.01 8.56
CA ARG A 57 14.13 -23.39 9.96
C ARG A 57 13.68 -24.83 10.23
#